data_AF-A0A9W6D0J9-F1
#
_entry.id   AF-A0A9W6D0J9-F1
#
_cell.length_a   1.000
_cell.length_b   1.000
_cell.length_c   1.000
_cell.angle_alpha   90.00
_cell.angle_beta   90.00
_cell.angle_gamma   90.00
#
_symmetry.space_group_name_H-M   'P 1'
#
loop_
_entity.id
_entity.type
_entity.pdbx_description
1 polymer ?
#
loop_
_entity_poly.entity_id
_entity_poly.type
_entity_poly.pdbx_seq_one_letter_code
_entity_poly.pdbx_strand_id
1 'polypeptide(L)'
;MGKRLHAAVIVALTLLVCSFSALGSEGTPGENPAVAVEQKIMTTPQAVVLGVVEGLTEYLPVSSTGHLLLAEKIMGIGEDPRQSPAQREQTKEAVDAYTICIQAGAILAVLWLYSGRIKQILRGMMGKDSTGRRLLFNVVAGFLPAAVLGLLFNRVIKSYLFGPWPVVAAWLLGGLAILAVSWRNRARDQGARTGSLLDDMTWRMAF
;
A
#
# COMPACT_ATOMS: atom_id res chain seq x y z
N MET A 1 9.75 8.61 -26.94
CA MET A 1 8.64 9.34 -26.26
C MET A 1 8.55 9.11 -24.74
N GLY A 2 9.26 8.15 -24.13
CA GLY A 2 9.17 7.87 -22.67
C GLY A 2 9.90 8.85 -21.74
N LYS A 3 11.11 9.31 -22.11
CA LYS A 3 11.93 10.17 -21.23
C LYS A 3 11.32 11.55 -20.94
N ARG A 4 10.62 12.13 -21.92
CA ARG A 4 9.92 13.43 -21.78
C ARG A 4 8.65 13.32 -20.93
N LEU A 5 7.96 12.19 -21.00
CA LEU A 5 6.80 11.92 -20.15
C LEU A 5 7.21 11.66 -18.70
N HIS A 6 8.34 10.97 -18.48
CA HIS A 6 8.92 10.78 -17.14
C HIS A 6 9.31 12.11 -16.49
N ALA A 7 9.99 12.99 -17.22
CA ALA A 7 10.32 14.32 -16.72
C ALA A 7 9.06 15.17 -16.46
N ALA A 8 8.08 15.16 -17.36
CA ALA A 8 6.85 15.94 -17.20
C ALA A 8 5.99 15.49 -16.00
N VAL A 9 5.92 14.19 -15.72
CA VAL A 9 5.14 13.67 -14.59
C VAL A 9 5.88 13.86 -13.27
N ILE A 10 7.20 13.72 -13.23
CA ILE A 10 7.99 14.07 -12.04
C ILE A 10 7.82 15.56 -11.74
N VAL A 11 7.92 16.42 -12.75
CA VAL A 11 7.67 17.86 -12.58
C VAL A 11 6.23 18.13 -12.14
N ALA A 12 5.22 17.43 -12.67
CA ALA A 12 3.83 17.59 -12.25
C ALA A 12 3.58 17.13 -10.81
N LEU A 13 4.18 16.02 -10.37
CA LEU A 13 4.10 15.52 -8.99
C LEU A 13 4.84 16.45 -8.02
N THR A 14 6.02 16.93 -8.40
CA THR A 14 6.77 17.92 -7.61
C THR A 14 6.01 19.23 -7.51
N LEU A 15 5.42 19.71 -8.61
CA LEU A 15 4.59 20.91 -8.60
C LEU A 15 3.33 20.74 -7.75
N LEU A 16 2.67 19.58 -7.80
CA LEU A 16 1.50 19.28 -6.96
C LEU A 16 1.85 19.24 -5.46
N VAL A 17 2.98 18.62 -5.10
CA VAL A 17 3.50 18.58 -3.72
C VAL A 17 3.91 19.98 -3.24
N CYS A 18 4.55 20.78 -4.09
CA CYS A 18 4.88 22.18 -3.79
C CYS A 18 3.63 23.07 -3.65
N SER A 19 2.61 22.89 -4.50
CA SER A 19 1.34 23.63 -4.41
C SER A 19 0.56 23.29 -3.13
N PHE A 20 0.56 22.03 -2.71
CA PHE A 20 -0.08 21.62 -1.45
C PHE A 20 0.65 22.20 -0.21
N SER A 21 1.97 22.39 -0.31
CA SER A 21 2.77 23.04 0.73
C SER A 21 2.55 24.55 0.79
N ALA A 22 2.16 25.18 -0.34
CA ALA A 22 1.87 26.61 -0.43
C ALA A 22 0.45 26.98 0.04
N LEU A 23 -0.50 26.04 -0.02
CA LEU A 23 -1.90 26.24 0.41
C LEU A 23 -2.11 26.17 1.94
N GLY A 24 -1.08 25.83 2.71
CA GLY A 24 -1.13 25.77 4.18
C GLY A 24 -0.72 27.04 4.92
N SER A 25 -0.49 28.16 4.22
CA SER A 25 0.10 29.38 4.81
C SER A 25 -0.68 30.67 4.49
N GLU A 26 -2.01 30.64 4.55
CA GLU A 26 -2.80 31.87 4.61
C GLU A 26 -3.57 31.92 5.94
N GLY A 27 -2.90 32.43 6.97
CA GLY A 27 -3.56 32.87 8.19
C GLY A 27 -4.34 34.14 7.89
N THR A 28 -5.66 34.09 8.02
CA THR A 28 -6.53 35.28 7.98
C THR A 28 -6.16 36.21 9.15
N PRO A 29 -5.76 37.47 8.90
CA PRO A 29 -5.41 38.40 9.97
C PRO A 29 -6.70 38.94 10.59
N GLY A 30 -7.18 38.32 11.68
CA GLY A 30 -8.37 38.84 12.35
C GLY A 30 -9.02 38.05 13.49
N GLU A 31 -8.53 36.88 13.92
CA GLU A 31 -9.17 36.13 15.02
C GLU A 31 -8.23 35.89 16.21
N ASN A 32 -8.73 36.33 17.38
CA ASN A 32 -8.27 36.17 18.76
C ASN A 32 -7.09 35.21 19.05
N PRO A 33 -6.04 35.62 19.79
CA PRO A 33 -4.84 34.81 20.05
C PRO A 33 -5.01 33.77 21.17
N ALA A 34 -6.22 33.25 21.39
CA ALA A 34 -6.50 32.28 22.45
C ALA A 34 -7.16 31.03 21.88
N VAL A 35 -6.41 29.93 21.92
CA VAL A 35 -6.85 28.53 21.70
C VAL A 35 -6.94 28.06 20.24
N ALA A 36 -5.83 28.15 19.52
CA ALA A 36 -5.47 27.09 18.56
C ALA A 36 -4.08 26.61 18.95
N VAL A 37 -4.01 25.71 19.94
CA VAL A 37 -2.80 24.90 20.05
C VAL A 37 -2.80 24.06 18.78
N GLU A 38 -1.94 24.39 17.83
CA GLU A 38 -1.62 23.56 16.69
C GLU A 38 -1.04 22.25 17.25
N GLN A 39 -1.93 21.35 17.66
CA GLN A 39 -1.60 20.04 18.17
C GLN A 39 -1.10 19.24 16.97
N LYS A 40 0.21 19.24 16.81
CA LYS A 40 0.89 18.56 15.72
C LYS A 40 0.79 17.05 15.93
N ILE A 41 -0.21 16.44 15.29
CA ILE A 41 -0.52 15.00 15.35
C ILE A 41 0.70 14.15 14.95
N MET A 42 1.36 14.55 13.85
CA MET A 42 2.53 13.87 13.33
C MET A 42 3.51 14.90 12.76
N THR A 43 4.79 14.66 12.99
CA THR A 43 5.86 15.49 12.45
C THR A 43 6.22 15.09 11.01
N THR A 44 6.68 16.04 10.20
CA THR A 44 7.14 15.74 8.83
C THR A 44 8.20 14.65 8.77
N PRO A 45 9.21 14.58 9.68
CA PRO A 45 10.14 13.46 9.71
C PRO A 45 9.46 12.12 10.00
N GLN A 46 8.52 12.07 10.94
CA GLN A 46 7.74 10.85 11.22
C GLN A 46 6.94 10.42 9.99
N ALA A 47 6.30 11.36 9.29
CA ALA A 47 5.57 11.10 8.05
C ALA A 47 6.48 10.50 6.97
N VAL A 48 7.68 11.08 6.78
CA VAL A 48 8.68 10.56 5.83
C VAL A 48 9.12 9.14 6.21
N VAL A 49 9.36 8.88 7.50
CA VAL A 49 9.72 7.53 7.97
C VAL A 49 8.61 6.52 7.68
N LEU A 50 7.36 6.84 7.99
CA LEU A 50 6.23 5.96 7.68
C LEU A 50 6.11 5.71 6.17
N GLY A 51 6.28 6.75 5.34
CA GLY A 51 6.28 6.59 3.88
C GLY A 51 7.42 5.70 3.36
N VAL A 52 8.61 5.78 3.95
CA VAL A 52 9.74 4.90 3.61
C VAL A 52 9.48 3.46 4.05
N VAL A 53 8.97 3.27 5.28
CA VAL A 53 8.62 1.94 5.81
C VAL A 53 7.59 1.29 4.90
N GLU A 54 6.52 1.99 4.56
CA GLU A 54 5.48 1.53 3.64
C GLU A 54 6.06 1.16 2.27
N GLY A 55 6.79 2.10 1.64
CA GLY A 55 7.35 1.88 0.30
C GLY A 55 8.34 0.72 0.21
N LEU A 56 9.05 0.41 1.30
CA LEU A 56 9.97 -0.73 1.38
C LEU A 56 9.25 -2.04 1.70
N THR A 57 8.24 -2.03 2.56
CA THR A 57 7.64 -3.25 3.10
C THR A 57 6.44 -3.75 2.31
N GLU A 58 5.78 -2.90 1.53
CA GLU A 58 4.57 -3.26 0.77
C GLU A 58 4.83 -4.31 -0.33
N TYR A 59 6.01 -4.29 -0.95
CA TYR A 59 6.37 -5.24 -2.01
C TYR A 59 7.06 -6.51 -1.50
N LEU A 60 7.45 -6.52 -0.23
CA LEU A 60 8.08 -7.67 0.39
C LEU A 60 7.01 -8.46 1.17
N PRO A 61 7.12 -9.80 1.22
CA PRO A 61 6.20 -10.64 1.98
C PRO A 61 6.50 -10.56 3.50
N VAL A 62 6.50 -9.35 4.05
CA VAL A 62 6.85 -9.02 5.44
C VAL A 62 5.73 -8.27 6.17
N SER A 63 4.63 -7.96 5.49
CA SER A 63 3.44 -7.24 6.00
C SER A 63 3.73 -5.80 6.43
N SER A 64 3.35 -4.86 5.56
CA SER A 64 3.46 -3.42 5.75
C SER A 64 2.66 -2.90 6.95
N THR A 65 1.41 -3.35 7.12
CA THR A 65 0.51 -2.89 8.20
C THR A 65 1.11 -3.06 9.60
N GLY A 66 1.75 -4.20 9.89
CA GLY A 66 2.35 -4.42 11.20
C GLY A 66 3.65 -3.64 11.41
N HIS A 67 4.43 -3.39 10.34
CA HIS A 67 5.61 -2.54 10.42
C HIS A 67 5.25 -1.07 10.65
N LEU A 68 4.18 -0.58 10.00
CA LEU A 68 3.64 0.76 10.25
C LEU A 68 3.15 0.92 11.70
N LEU A 69 2.34 -0.02 12.19
CA LEU A 69 1.86 0.01 13.59
C LEU A 69 3.01 0.00 14.60
N LEU A 70 4.05 -0.80 14.35
CA LEU A 70 5.24 -0.82 15.20
C LEU A 70 6.03 0.50 15.10
N ALA A 71 6.20 1.04 13.91
CA ALA A 71 6.89 2.30 13.68
C ALA A 71 6.17 3.49 14.35
N GLU A 72 4.84 3.55 14.26
CA GLU A 72 4.00 4.52 14.97
C GLU A 72 4.23 4.46 16.48
N LYS A 73 4.18 3.25 17.05
CA LYS A 73 4.38 3.03 18.49
C LYS A 73 5.79 3.38 18.96
N ILE A 74 6.82 3.03 18.19
CA ILE A 74 8.22 3.38 18.51
C ILE A 74 8.43 4.90 18.45
N MET A 75 7.79 5.57 17.49
CA MET A 75 7.87 7.02 17.33
C MET A 75 6.92 7.80 18.24
N GLY A 76 6.07 7.13 19.02
CA GLY A 76 5.07 7.74 19.91
C GLY A 76 4.01 8.57 19.17
N ILE A 77 3.69 8.21 17.92
CA ILE A 77 2.72 8.96 17.11
C ILE A 77 1.33 8.74 17.70
N GLY A 78 0.67 9.83 18.11
CA GLY A 78 -0.66 9.79 18.70
C GLY A 78 -0.75 9.28 20.15
N GLU A 79 0.38 9.07 20.83
CA GLU A 79 0.43 8.64 22.23
C GLU A 79 0.75 9.79 23.20
N ASP A 80 0.09 10.96 23.07
CA ASP A 80 0.27 12.04 24.06
C ASP A 80 -0.54 11.74 25.34
N PRO A 81 0.11 11.56 26.51
CA PRO A 81 -0.56 11.32 27.79
C PRO A 81 -1.51 12.46 28.20
N ARG A 82 -1.32 13.67 27.66
CA ARG A 82 -2.12 14.87 27.95
C ARG A 82 -3.40 14.97 27.14
N GLN A 83 -3.57 14.15 26.10
CA GLN A 83 -4.77 14.16 25.28
C GLN A 83 -5.98 13.58 26.02
N SER A 84 -7.13 14.23 25.84
CA SER A 84 -8.42 13.68 26.28
C SER A 84 -8.79 12.41 25.49
N PRO A 85 -9.68 11.55 25.99
CA PRO A 85 -10.11 10.35 25.26
C PRO A 85 -10.62 10.66 23.84
N ALA A 86 -11.38 11.74 23.67
CA ALA A 86 -11.87 12.18 22.36
C ALA A 86 -10.74 12.66 21.43
N GLN A 87 -9.72 13.33 21.96
CA GLN A 87 -8.56 13.77 21.18
C GLN A 87 -7.68 12.60 20.73
N ARG A 88 -7.54 11.56 21.55
CA ARG A 88 -6.80 10.34 21.18
C ARG A 88 -7.46 9.60 20.03
N GLU A 89 -8.79 9.49 20.07
CA GLU A 89 -9.55 8.87 18.99
C GLU A 89 -9.37 9.63 17.67
N GLN A 90 -9.53 10.96 17.69
CA GLN A 90 -9.30 11.81 16.52
C GLN A 90 -7.86 11.72 15.99
N THR A 91 -6.87 11.69 16.89
CA THR A 91 -5.45 11.59 16.52
C THR A 91 -5.18 10.24 15.86
N LYS A 92 -5.73 9.16 16.41
CA LYS A 92 -5.62 7.82 15.84
C LYS A 92 -6.29 7.72 14.47
N GLU A 93 -7.48 8.28 14.29
CA GLU A 93 -8.16 8.32 12.99
C GLU A 93 -7.33 9.07 11.94
N ALA A 94 -6.69 10.18 12.32
CA ALA A 94 -5.82 10.93 11.42
C ALA A 94 -4.57 10.14 11.01
N VAL A 95 -3.96 9.39 11.94
CA VAL A 95 -2.81 8.52 11.66
C VAL A 95 -3.23 7.34 10.78
N ASP A 96 -4.36 6.69 11.09
CA ASP A 96 -4.95 5.61 10.28
C ASP A 96 -5.29 6.11 8.86
N ALA A 97 -5.82 7.33 8.71
CA ALA A 97 -6.06 7.92 7.40
C ALA A 97 -4.75 8.21 6.65
N TYR A 98 -3.70 8.64 7.35
CA TYR A 98 -2.39 8.87 6.74
C TYR A 98 -1.76 7.57 6.24
N THR A 99 -1.81 6.48 7.02
CA THR A 99 -1.29 5.17 6.60
C THR A 99 -2.01 4.62 5.37
N ILE A 100 -3.32 4.83 5.27
CA ILE A 100 -4.09 4.51 4.06
C ILE A 100 -3.65 5.37 2.87
N CYS A 101 -3.39 6.68 3.09
CA CYS A 101 -2.93 7.57 2.03
C CYS A 101 -1.56 7.17 1.46
N ILE A 102 -0.60 6.77 2.29
CA ILE A 102 0.74 6.38 1.83
C ILE A 102 0.73 5.05 1.05
N GLN A 103 -0.17 4.12 1.37
CA GLN A 103 -0.42 2.91 0.57
C GLN A 103 -0.84 3.24 -0.86
N ALA A 104 -1.66 4.29 -1.06
CA ALA A 104 -1.99 4.75 -2.40
C ALA A 104 -0.73 5.20 -3.18
N GLY A 105 0.26 5.77 -2.49
CA GLY A 105 1.57 6.07 -3.05
C GLY A 105 2.32 4.83 -3.54
N ALA A 106 2.28 3.73 -2.77
CA ALA A 106 2.83 2.45 -3.19
C ALA A 106 2.11 1.90 -4.44
N ILE A 107 0.78 1.93 -4.47
CA ILE A 107 0.00 1.53 -5.66
C ILE A 107 0.40 2.35 -6.90
N LEU A 108 0.55 3.66 -6.75
CA LEU A 108 0.99 4.54 -7.85
C LEU A 108 2.39 4.16 -8.36
N ALA A 109 3.31 3.78 -7.48
CA ALA A 109 4.64 3.32 -7.87
C ALA A 109 4.58 2.04 -8.72
N VAL A 110 3.68 1.10 -8.41
CA VAL A 110 3.45 -0.11 -9.23
C VAL A 110 2.86 0.26 -10.59
N LEU A 111 1.85 1.13 -10.63
CA LEU A 111 1.24 1.59 -11.88
C LEU A 111 2.26 2.29 -12.79
N TRP A 112 3.20 3.01 -12.18
CA TRP A 112 4.32 3.63 -12.88
C TRP A 112 5.31 2.60 -13.42
N LEU A 113 5.81 1.72 -12.55
CA LEU A 113 6.80 0.70 -12.88
C LEU A 113 6.31 -0.24 -13.99
N TYR A 114 5.03 -0.62 -13.94
CA TYR A 114 4.40 -1.51 -14.92
C TYR A 114 3.51 -0.77 -15.94
N SER A 115 3.73 0.53 -16.15
CA SER A 115 2.93 1.37 -17.06
C SER A 115 2.83 0.80 -18.49
N GLY A 116 3.86 0.10 -18.97
CA GLY A 116 3.82 -0.63 -20.25
C GLY A 116 2.81 -1.77 -20.28
N ARG A 117 2.73 -2.55 -19.20
CA ARG A 117 1.76 -3.66 -19.04
C ARG A 117 0.34 -3.13 -18.84
N ILE A 118 0.17 -2.03 -18.09
CA ILE A 118 -1.12 -1.34 -17.98
C ILE A 118 -1.61 -0.88 -19.36
N LYS A 119 -0.75 -0.30 -20.19
CA LYS A 119 -1.10 0.06 -21.58
C LYS A 119 -1.44 -1.16 -22.45
N GLN A 120 -0.83 -2.33 -22.22
CA GLN A 120 -1.23 -3.57 -22.88
C GLN A 120 -2.64 -3.98 -22.46
N ILE A 121 -2.93 -3.99 -21.16
CA ILE A 121 -4.27 -4.28 -20.62
C ILE A 121 -5.32 -3.34 -21.23
N LEU A 122 -5.07 -2.03 -21.23
CA LEU A 122 -5.98 -1.03 -21.81
C LEU A 122 -6.22 -1.27 -23.30
N ARG A 123 -5.18 -1.56 -24.09
CA ARG A 123 -5.33 -1.92 -25.50
C ARG A 123 -6.08 -3.24 -25.68
N GLY A 124 -5.90 -4.18 -24.76
CA GLY A 124 -6.61 -5.46 -24.77
C GLY A 124 -8.10 -5.33 -24.49
N MET A 125 -8.49 -4.39 -23.61
CA MET A 125 -9.89 -4.00 -23.38
C MET A 125 -10.52 -3.41 -24.64
N MET A 126 -9.78 -2.62 -25.40
CA MET A 126 -10.24 -2.05 -26.69
C MET A 126 -10.21 -3.07 -27.85
N GLY A 127 -9.90 -4.34 -27.58
CA GLY A 127 -9.84 -5.39 -28.60
C GLY A 127 -8.54 -5.42 -29.42
N LYS A 128 -7.60 -4.50 -29.18
CA LYS A 128 -6.40 -4.28 -30.01
C LYS A 128 -5.18 -5.12 -29.63
N ASP A 129 -5.24 -5.82 -28.49
CA ASP A 129 -4.13 -6.62 -27.96
C ASP A 129 -4.66 -7.88 -27.26
N SER A 130 -4.46 -9.06 -27.87
CA SER A 130 -4.92 -10.34 -27.30
C SER A 130 -4.15 -10.71 -26.03
N THR A 131 -2.86 -10.40 -25.96
CA THR A 131 -2.00 -10.62 -24.78
C THR A 131 -2.44 -9.74 -23.61
N GLY A 132 -2.71 -8.46 -23.87
CA GLY A 132 -3.24 -7.54 -22.87
C GLY A 132 -4.60 -7.98 -22.31
N ARG A 133 -5.47 -8.54 -23.15
CA ARG A 133 -6.77 -9.09 -22.72
C ARG A 133 -6.60 -10.31 -21.83
N ARG A 134 -5.70 -11.23 -22.18
CA ARG A 134 -5.38 -12.40 -21.35
C ARG A 134 -4.80 -12.00 -20.00
N LEU A 135 -3.91 -11.00 -19.98
CA LEU A 135 -3.35 -10.46 -18.74
C LEU A 135 -4.46 -9.87 -17.85
N LEU A 136 -5.39 -9.11 -18.42
CA LEU A 136 -6.56 -8.61 -17.68
C LEU A 136 -7.38 -9.74 -17.08
N PHE A 137 -7.74 -10.75 -17.86
CA PHE A 137 -8.51 -11.89 -17.37
C PHE A 137 -7.78 -12.63 -16.25
N ASN A 138 -6.47 -12.85 -16.36
CA ASN A 138 -5.68 -13.50 -15.32
C ASN A 138 -5.69 -12.66 -14.02
N VAL A 139 -5.52 -11.34 -14.11
CA VAL A 139 -5.57 -10.44 -12.93
C VAL A 139 -6.95 -10.47 -12.29
N VAL A 140 -8.02 -10.38 -13.08
CA VAL A 140 -9.40 -10.44 -12.57
C VAL A 140 -9.68 -11.80 -11.94
N ALA A 141 -9.28 -12.89 -12.59
CA ALA A 141 -9.49 -14.25 -12.08
C ALA A 141 -8.77 -14.49 -10.74
N GLY A 142 -7.55 -13.96 -10.56
CA GLY A 142 -6.84 -14.06 -9.29
C GLY A 142 -7.38 -13.11 -8.20
N PHE A 143 -7.91 -11.95 -8.58
CA PHE A 143 -8.46 -10.98 -7.63
C PHE A 143 -9.86 -11.36 -7.14
N LEU A 144 -10.71 -11.90 -8.02
CA LEU A 144 -12.14 -12.07 -7.76
C LEU A 144 -12.45 -12.95 -6.53
N PRO A 145 -11.79 -14.11 -6.31
CA PRO A 145 -12.04 -14.92 -5.11
C PRO A 145 -11.72 -14.15 -3.82
N ALA A 146 -10.59 -13.44 -3.79
CA ALA A 146 -10.19 -12.64 -2.64
C ALA A 146 -11.15 -11.48 -2.39
N ALA A 147 -11.61 -10.80 -3.44
CA ALA A 147 -12.57 -9.71 -3.34
C ALA A 147 -13.94 -10.18 -2.82
N VAL A 148 -14.45 -11.31 -3.34
CA VAL A 148 -15.73 -11.88 -2.90
C VAL A 148 -15.66 -12.32 -1.44
N LEU A 149 -14.61 -13.05 -1.05
CA LEU A 149 -14.42 -13.46 0.35
C LEU A 149 -14.24 -12.24 1.26
N GLY A 150 -13.47 -11.24 0.83
CA GLY A 150 -13.28 -9.99 1.56
C GLY A 150 -14.59 -9.25 1.80
N LEU A 151 -15.45 -9.11 0.79
CA LEU A 151 -16.74 -8.44 0.91
C LEU A 151 -17.72 -9.22 1.81
N LEU A 152 -17.80 -10.54 1.65
CA LEU A 152 -18.70 -11.38 2.43
C LEU A 152 -18.30 -11.47 3.91
N PHE A 153 -16.99 -11.58 4.19
CA PHE A 153 -16.47 -11.83 5.54
C PHE A 153 -15.83 -10.62 6.21
N ASN A 154 -15.93 -9.42 5.64
CA ASN A 154 -15.29 -8.19 6.16
C ASN A 154 -15.49 -8.00 7.67
N ARG A 155 -16.73 -8.15 8.18
CA ARG A 155 -17.03 -7.99 9.61
C ARG A 155 -16.35 -9.03 10.50
N VAL A 156 -16.30 -10.28 10.04
CA VAL A 156 -15.65 -11.40 10.77
C VAL A 156 -14.13 -11.21 10.76
N ILE A 157 -13.55 -10.83 9.62
CA ILE A 157 -12.12 -10.55 9.49
C ILE A 157 -11.72 -9.41 10.42
N LYS A 158 -12.45 -8.29 10.40
CA LYS A 158 -12.16 -7.14 11.28
C LYS A 158 -12.26 -7.48 12.77
N SER A 159 -13.23 -8.30 13.17
CA SER A 159 -13.45 -8.64 14.57
C SER A 159 -12.46 -9.68 15.12
N TYR A 160 -12.06 -10.66 14.30
CA TYR A 160 -11.24 -11.79 14.78
C TYR A 160 -9.79 -11.78 14.28
N LEU A 161 -9.47 -11.14 13.15
CA LEU A 161 -8.13 -11.20 12.53
C LEU A 161 -7.29 -9.94 12.73
N PHE A 162 -7.88 -8.79 13.10
CA PHE A 162 -7.13 -7.54 13.34
C PHE A 162 -6.72 -7.33 14.81
N GLY A 163 -6.74 -8.39 15.61
CA GLY A 163 -6.10 -8.40 16.93
C GLY A 163 -4.58 -8.66 16.83
N PRO A 164 -3.79 -8.27 17.84
CA PRO A 164 -2.33 -8.45 17.83
C PRO A 164 -1.91 -9.93 17.71
N TRP A 165 -2.61 -10.83 18.41
CA TRP A 165 -2.31 -12.27 18.39
C TRP A 165 -2.57 -12.94 17.02
N PRO A 166 -3.74 -12.74 16.39
CA PRO A 166 -3.98 -13.20 15.02
C PRO A 166 -2.95 -12.69 14.00
N VAL A 167 -2.55 -11.42 14.08
CA VAL A 167 -1.53 -10.85 13.17
C VAL A 167 -0.19 -11.56 13.32
N VAL A 168 0.27 -11.78 14.55
CA VAL A 168 1.51 -12.52 14.83
C VAL A 168 1.43 -13.96 14.31
N ALA A 169 0.29 -14.63 14.53
CA ALA A 169 0.08 -15.98 14.02
C ALA A 169 0.11 -16.02 12.48
N ALA A 170 -0.54 -15.06 11.82
CA ALA A 170 -0.52 -14.95 10.36
C ALA A 170 0.89 -14.70 9.81
N TRP A 171 1.71 -13.90 10.48
CA TRP A 171 3.13 -13.71 10.13
C TRP A 171 3.93 -15.00 10.23
N LEU A 172 3.81 -15.72 11.34
CA LEU A 172 4.53 -16.98 11.53
C LEU A 172 4.09 -18.04 10.51
N LEU A 173 2.78 -18.23 10.35
CA LEU A 173 2.23 -19.22 9.42
C LEU A 173 2.53 -18.85 7.96
N GLY A 174 2.42 -17.56 7.59
CA GLY A 174 2.79 -17.06 6.28
C GLY A 174 4.26 -17.27 5.97
N GLY A 175 5.16 -16.94 6.91
CA GLY A 175 6.59 -17.19 6.80
C GLY A 175 6.92 -18.68 6.64
N LEU A 176 6.32 -19.55 7.46
CA LEU A 176 6.47 -21.00 7.35
C LEU A 176 5.93 -21.54 6.02
N ALA A 177 4.80 -21.03 5.53
CA ALA A 177 4.24 -21.42 4.24
C ALA A 177 5.20 -21.07 3.08
N ILE A 178 5.78 -19.87 3.10
CA ILE A 178 6.79 -19.46 2.12
C ILE A 178 8.00 -20.41 2.16
N LEU A 179 8.51 -20.74 3.36
CA LEU A 179 9.61 -21.68 3.52
C LEU A 179 9.25 -23.08 3.00
N ALA A 180 8.06 -23.59 3.34
CA ALA A 180 7.59 -24.90 2.90
C ALA A 180 7.45 -24.98 1.37
N VAL A 181 6.86 -23.96 0.74
CA VAL A 181 6.78 -23.85 -0.73
C VAL A 181 8.19 -23.79 -1.33
N SER A 182 9.07 -22.99 -0.73
CA SER A 182 10.45 -22.86 -1.20
C SER A 182 11.26 -24.14 -1.09
N TRP A 183 11.09 -24.93 -0.02
CA TRP A 183 11.73 -26.24 0.13
C TRP A 183 11.16 -27.26 -0.86
N ARG A 184 9.84 -27.28 -1.05
CA ARG A 184 9.18 -28.16 -2.03
C ARG A 184 9.61 -27.86 -3.47
N ASN A 185 9.81 -26.58 -3.81
CA ASN A 185 10.25 -26.18 -5.14
C ASN A 185 11.75 -26.46 -5.33
N ARG A 186 12.59 -26.24 -4.30
CA ARG A 186 14.01 -26.64 -4.34
C ARG A 186 14.21 -28.15 -4.52
N ALA A 187 13.33 -28.98 -3.96
CA ALA A 187 13.35 -30.43 -4.18
C ALA A 187 12.95 -30.84 -5.61
N ARG A 188 12.32 -29.94 -6.38
CA ARG A 188 11.89 -30.15 -7.77
C ARG A 188 12.83 -29.50 -8.81
N ASP A 189 13.64 -28.52 -8.39
CA ASP A 189 14.48 -27.68 -9.26
C ASP A 189 15.95 -28.13 -9.38
N GLN A 190 16.19 -29.40 -9.77
CA GLN A 190 17.43 -29.72 -10.52
C GLN A 190 17.24 -29.64 -12.05
N GLY A 191 16.04 -29.37 -12.57
CA GLY A 191 15.75 -29.46 -14.01
C GLY A 191 15.08 -28.26 -14.71
N ALA A 192 14.45 -27.32 -14.00
CA ALA A 192 13.63 -26.28 -14.62
C ALA A 192 14.11 -24.86 -14.29
N ARG A 193 15.28 -24.49 -14.81
CA ARG A 193 15.60 -23.07 -14.99
C ARG A 193 14.64 -22.49 -16.03
N THR A 194 13.52 -21.93 -15.62
CA THR A 194 12.82 -20.81 -16.27
C THR A 194 11.66 -20.43 -15.36
N GLY A 195 11.75 -19.28 -14.70
CA GLY A 195 10.56 -18.61 -14.21
C GLY A 195 9.67 -18.37 -15.42
N SER A 196 8.54 -19.07 -15.48
CA SER A 196 7.53 -18.83 -16.51
C SER A 196 7.24 -17.34 -16.54
N LEU A 197 7.48 -16.69 -17.68
CA LEU A 197 7.18 -15.28 -17.84
C LEU A 197 5.69 -15.07 -17.48
N LEU A 198 5.32 -13.89 -16.96
CA LEU A 198 3.91 -13.55 -16.69
C LEU A 198 2.99 -13.85 -17.91
N ASP A 199 3.57 -13.81 -19.11
CA ASP A 199 2.93 -14.09 -20.39
C ASP A 199 2.55 -15.58 -20.58
N ASP A 200 3.18 -16.50 -19.85
CA ASP A 200 2.90 -17.95 -19.88
C ASP A 200 1.83 -18.38 -18.86
N MET A 201 1.38 -17.49 -17.97
CA MET A 201 0.40 -17.83 -16.94
C MET A 201 -0.93 -18.30 -17.55
N THR A 202 -1.30 -19.56 -17.26
CA THR A 202 -2.60 -20.13 -17.62
C THR A 202 -3.65 -19.76 -16.58
N TRP A 203 -4.93 -19.73 -16.97
CA TRP A 203 -6.03 -19.37 -16.08
C TRP A 203 -6.12 -20.27 -14.82
N ARG A 204 -5.69 -21.54 -14.94
CA ARG A 204 -5.60 -22.50 -13.82
C ARG A 204 -4.50 -22.19 -12.80
N MET A 205 -3.51 -21.38 -13.16
CA MET A 205 -2.48 -20.91 -12.23
C MET A 205 -2.90 -19.59 -11.57
N ALA A 206 -3.82 -18.86 -12.20
CA ALA A 206 -4.32 -17.58 -11.70
C ALA A 206 -5.48 -17.75 -10.69
N PHE A 207 -6.23 -18.85 -10.78
CA PHE A 207 -7.29 -19.24 -9.84
C PHE A 207 -6.76 -20.31 -8.87
#